data_AF-A0A915LRJ7-F1
#
_entry.id   AF-A0A915LRJ7-F1
#
_cell.length_a   1.000
_cell.length_b   1.000
_cell.length_c   1.000
_cell.angle_alpha   90.00
_cell.angle_beta   90.00
_cell.angle_gamma   90.00
#
_symmetry.space_group_name_H-M   'P 1'
#
loop_
_entity.id
_entity.type
_entity.pdbx_description
1 polymer ?
#
loop_
_entity_poly.entity_id
_entity_poly.type
_entity_poly.pdbx_seq_one_letter_code
_entity_poly.pdbx_strand_id
1 'polypeptide(L)' 'MVEVINASSYIQWQIIRKNSAFLKRQRGIPKHFSTEPFNMARINGIRHNGLINAKAVD' A
#
# COMPACT_ATOMS: atom_id res chain seq x y z
N MET A 1 -0.86 -31.96 -4.11
CA MET A 1 -0.24 -30.93 -3.23
C MET A 1 -0.88 -29.60 -3.59
N VAL A 2 -1.53 -28.93 -2.65
CA VAL A 2 -2.09 -27.59 -2.90
C VAL A 2 -0.96 -26.59 -2.63
N GLU A 3 -0.58 -25.81 -3.63
CA GLU A 3 0.34 -24.70 -3.39
C GLU A 3 -0.36 -23.66 -2.51
N VAL A 4 0.16 -23.50 -1.29
CA VAL A 4 -0.22 -22.37 -0.44
C VAL A 4 0.49 -21.14 -0.97
N ILE A 5 -0.22 -20.35 -1.76
CA ILE A 5 0.26 -19.05 -2.24
C ILE A 5 0.35 -18.11 -1.03
N ASN A 6 1.55 -17.96 -0.48
CA ASN A 6 1.82 -17.18 0.74
C ASN A 6 1.71 -15.66 0.54
N ALA A 7 1.72 -15.19 -0.71
CA ALA A 7 1.75 -13.77 -1.06
C ALA A 7 0.42 -13.33 -1.71
N SER A 8 -0.57 -12.99 -0.88
CA SER A 8 -1.82 -12.35 -1.32
C SER A 8 -1.77 -10.83 -1.12
N SER A 9 -2.24 -10.07 -2.12
CA SER A 9 -2.31 -8.61 -2.08
C SER A 9 -3.14 -8.08 -0.91
N TYR A 10 -4.19 -8.80 -0.52
CA TYR A 10 -5.03 -8.43 0.62
C TYR A 10 -4.29 -8.60 1.95
N ILE A 11 -3.50 -9.67 2.10
CA ILE A 11 -2.70 -9.92 3.30
C ILE A 11 -1.61 -8.86 3.42
N GLN A 12 -0.91 -8.58 2.32
CA GLN A 12 0.10 -7.52 2.25
C GLN A 12 -0.50 -6.18 2.69
N TRP A 13 -1.71 -5.82 2.21
CA TRP A 13 -2.40 -4.61 2.64
C TRP A 13 -2.67 -4.56 4.14
N GLN A 14 -3.11 -5.65 4.75
CA GLN A 14 -3.36 -5.68 6.20
C GLN A 14 -2.11 -5.39 7.01
N ILE A 15 -0.96 -5.88 6.54
CA ILE A 15 0.34 -5.66 7.16
C ILE A 15 0.76 -4.20 6.99
N ILE A 16 0.82 -3.68 5.75
CA ILE A 16 1.52 -2.42 5.46
C ILE A 16 0.69 -1.14 5.69
N ARG A 17 -0.64 -1.22 5.69
CA ARG A 17 -1.56 -0.05 5.72
C ARG A 17 -1.34 0.95 6.85
N LYS A 18 -0.69 0.53 7.95
CA LYS A 18 -0.47 1.34 9.16
C LYS A 18 0.99 1.45 9.60
N ASN A 19 1.89 0.58 9.12
CA ASN A 19 3.28 0.47 9.60
C ASN A 19 4.35 0.69 8.52
N SER A 20 3.96 1.04 7.29
CA SER A 20 4.92 1.30 6.21
C SER A 20 5.70 2.60 6.45
N ALA A 21 7.00 2.57 6.15
CA ALA A 21 7.90 3.74 6.23
C ALA A 21 7.53 4.85 5.22
N PHE A 22 6.79 4.51 4.17
CA PHE A 22 6.34 5.47 3.16
C PHE A 22 5.09 6.26 3.58
N LEU A 23 4.47 5.91 4.70
CA LEU A 23 3.30 6.61 5.22
C LEU A 23 3.66 7.97 5.80
N LYS A 24 3.01 9.00 5.29
CA LYS A 24 3.09 10.37 5.81
C LYS A 24 1.79 10.75 6.48
N ARG A 25 1.89 11.17 7.74
CA ARG A 25 0.77 11.66 8.55
C ARG A 25 1.03 13.12 8.90
N GLN A 26 0.04 13.96 8.70
CA GLN A 26 0.10 15.37 9.05
C GLN A 26 -0.92 15.66 10.16
N ARG A 27 -0.50 16.40 11.18
CA ARG A 27 -1.35 16.78 12.31
C ARG A 27 -2.54 17.61 11.79
N GLY A 28 -3.76 17.27 12.24
CA GLY A 28 -4.99 17.95 11.84
C GLY A 28 -5.62 17.44 10.54
N ILE A 29 -5.00 16.49 9.84
CA ILE A 29 -5.56 15.87 8.63
C ILE A 29 -5.88 14.40 8.92
N PRO A 30 -7.16 13.97 8.83
CA PRO A 30 -7.54 12.59 9.13
C PRO A 30 -7.11 11.59 8.03
N LYS A 31 -6.69 12.09 6.87
CA LYS A 31 -6.28 11.30 5.72
C LYS A 31 -4.79 10.94 5.79
N HIS A 32 -4.47 9.68 5.52
CA HIS A 32 -3.10 9.21 5.39
C HIS A 32 -2.60 9.34 3.94
N PHE A 33 -1.38 9.85 3.79
CA PHE A 33 -0.70 9.94 2.50
C PHE A 33 0.41 8.91 2.43
N SER A 34 0.84 8.61 1.20
CA SER A 34 1.90 7.65 0.97
C SER A 34 2.84 8.12 -0.13
N THR A 35 4.15 7.94 0.09
CA THR A 35 5.20 8.30 -0.87
C THR A 35 5.91 7.08 -1.44
N GLU A 36 5.16 6.00 -1.60
CA GLU A 36 5.62 4.75 -2.18
C GLU A 36 5.82 4.93 -3.70
N PRO A 37 6.79 4.22 -4.30
CA PRO A 37 6.95 4.21 -5.74
C PRO A 37 5.70 3.63 -6.42
N PHE A 38 5.44 4.02 -7.68
CA PHE A 38 4.28 3.59 -8.46
C PHE A 38 2.90 3.95 -7.84
N ASN A 39 2.83 4.96 -6.97
CA ASN A 39 1.59 5.54 -6.43
C ASN A 39 1.37 6.97 -6.97
N MET A 40 0.83 7.06 -8.19
CA MET A 40 0.56 8.34 -8.87
C MET A 40 -0.33 9.29 -8.05
N ALA A 41 -1.27 8.74 -7.27
CA ALA A 41 -2.21 9.53 -6.49
C ALA A 41 -1.65 9.99 -5.13
N ARG A 42 -0.51 9.45 -4.67
CA ARG A 42 0.09 9.69 -3.34
C ARG A 42 -0.86 9.47 -2.17
N ILE A 43 -1.89 8.65 -2.35
CA ILE A 43 -2.90 8.32 -1.34
C ILE A 43 -2.58 6.94 -0.76
N ASN A 44 -2.70 6.81 0.57
CA ASN A 44 -2.65 5.51 1.20
C ASN A 44 -3.98 4.76 0.94
N GLY A 45 -3.97 3.81 0.01
CA GLY A 45 -5.14 2.99 -0.30
C GLY A 45 -4.77 1.78 -1.14
N ILE A 46 -5.48 0.66 -0.92
CA ILE A 46 -5.15 -0.64 -1.52
C ILE A 46 -5.03 -0.61 -3.06
N ARG A 47 -5.83 0.22 -3.74
CA ARG A 47 -5.84 0.31 -5.22
C ARG A 47 -4.67 1.14 -5.77
N HIS A 48 -4.22 2.13 -5.01
CA HIS A 48 -3.18 3.08 -5.44
C HIS A 48 -1.80 2.72 -4.91
N ASN A 49 -1.73 1.78 -3.97
CA ASN A 49 -0.48 1.34 -3.37
C ASN A 49 0.34 0.53 -4.39
N GLY A 50 1.49 1.07 -4.78
CA GLY A 50 2.38 0.48 -5.76
C GLY A 50 3.14 -0.76 -5.27
N LEU A 51 3.26 -0.96 -3.96
CA LEU A 51 3.91 -2.15 -3.38
C LEU A 51 3.05 -3.41 -3.48
N ILE A 52 1.73 -3.23 -3.58
CA ILE A 52 0.74 -4.32 -3.59
C ILE A 52 0.18 -4.56 -5.00
N ASN A 53 0.02 -3.49 -5.78
CA ASN A 53 -0.64 -3.58 -7.07
C ASN A 53 0.35 -4.04 -8.16
N ALA A 54 0.15 -5.25 -8.69
CA ALA A 54 0.98 -5.80 -9.77
C ALA A 54 0.90 -5.00 -11.09
N LYS A 55 -0.11 -4.14 -11.26
CA LYS A 55 -0.28 -3.27 -12.43
C LYS A 55 0.14 -1.82 -12.16
N ALA A 56 0.92 -1.57 -11.10
CA ALA A 56 1.39 -0.24 -10.79
C ALA A 56 2.38 0.25 -11.86
N VAL A 57 2.33 1.55 -12.16
CA VAL A 57 3.13 2.22 -13.20
C VAL A 57 3.72 3.49 -12.59
N ASP A 58 4.94 3.86 -13.00
CA ASP A 58 5.68 5.05 -12.53
C ASP A 58 5.67 6.13 -13.62
#